data_AF-A0A094PT78-F1
#
_entry.id   AF-A0A094PT78-F1
#
_cell.length_a   1.000
_cell.length_b   1.000
_cell.length_c   1.000
_cell.angle_alpha   90.00
_cell.angle_beta   90.00
_cell.angle_gamma   90.00
#
_symmetry.space_group_name_H-M   'P 1'
#
loop_
_entity.id
_entity.type
_entity.pdbx_description
1 polymer ?
#
loop_
_entity_poly.entity_id
_entity_poly.type
_entity_poly.pdbx_seq_one_letter_code
_entity_poly.pdbx_strand_id
1 'polypeptide(L)' 'RPGNFACYVNFGDEINLPAGAEVLLSSGPLNGEKLPTDTAVWLRLK' A
#
# COMPACT_ATOMS: atom_id res chain seq x y z
N ARG A 1 -10.94 1.20 8.53
CA ARG A 1 -11.57 2.47 8.99
C ARG A 1 -12.82 2.73 8.13
N PRO A 2 -13.75 3.63 8.50
CA PRO A 2 -14.82 4.03 7.60
C PRO A 2 -14.28 4.36 6.20
N GLY A 3 -15.04 4.00 5.16
CA GLY A 3 -14.62 4.17 3.77
C GLY A 3 -13.49 3.24 3.31
N ASN A 4 -13.38 2.04 3.91
CA ASN A 4 -12.42 0.99 3.54
C ASN A 4 -10.95 1.43 3.53
N PHE A 5 -10.60 2.39 4.39
CA PHE A 5 -9.22 2.86 4.50
C PHE A 5 -8.33 1.84 5.25
N ALA A 6 -7.14 1.61 4.70
CA ALA A 6 -6.06 0.81 5.27
C ALA A 6 -4.71 1.55 5.18
N CYS A 7 -3.80 1.26 6.12
CA CYS A 7 -2.42 1.76 6.10
C CYS A 7 -1.48 0.56 6.28
N TYR A 8 -0.61 0.32 5.31
CA TYR A 8 0.37 -0.75 5.34
C TYR A 8 1.76 -0.13 5.48
N VAL A 9 2.60 -0.74 6.31
CA VAL A 9 4.01 -0.37 6.45
C VAL A 9 4.81 -1.65 6.27
N ASN A 10 5.64 -1.70 5.23
CA ASN A 10 6.41 -2.88 4.92
C ASN A 10 7.82 -2.76 5.48
N PHE A 11 8.15 -3.56 6.49
CA PHE A 11 9.52 -3.71 7.01
C PHE A 11 10.16 -5.05 6.60
N GLY A 12 9.57 -5.76 5.64
CA GLY A 12 10.07 -7.03 5.11
C GLY A 12 10.29 -6.97 3.59
N ASP A 13 10.29 -8.14 2.96
CA ASP A 13 10.42 -8.25 1.50
C ASP A 13 9.26 -7.57 0.75
N GLU A 14 9.48 -7.23 -0.52
CA GLU A 14 8.45 -6.62 -1.38
C GLU A 14 7.18 -7.50 -1.47
N ILE A 15 6.02 -6.89 -1.24
CA ILE A 15 4.72 -7.59 -1.27
C ILE A 15 3.77 -6.99 -2.30
N ASN A 16 2.81 -7.78 -2.78
CA ASN A 16 1.73 -7.27 -3.62
C ASN A 16 0.75 -6.43 -2.80
N LEU A 17 0.30 -5.31 -3.37
CA LEU A 17 -0.83 -4.57 -2.84
C LEU A 17 -2.14 -5.36 -3.03
N PRO A 18 -3.16 -5.13 -2.20
CA PRO A 18 -4.47 -5.73 -2.39
C PRO A 18 -5.04 -5.38 -3.76
N ALA A 19 -5.52 -6.39 -4.48
CA ALA A 19 -6.03 -6.21 -5.85
C ALA A 19 -7.18 -5.20 -5.90
N GLY A 20 -7.07 -4.24 -6.81
CA GLY A 20 -8.07 -3.19 -7.00
C GLY A 20 -8.15 -2.15 -5.87
N ALA A 21 -7.19 -2.13 -4.95
CA ALA A 21 -7.04 -1.04 -4.00
C ALA A 21 -6.56 0.23 -4.71
N GLU A 22 -7.12 1.36 -4.29
CA GLU A 22 -6.68 2.69 -4.73
C GLU A 22 -5.58 3.19 -3.79
N VAL A 23 -4.44 3.59 -4.35
CA VAL A 23 -3.36 4.22 -3.59
C VAL A 23 -3.69 5.70 -3.37
N LEU A 24 -3.78 6.09 -2.10
CA LEU A 24 -4.07 7.48 -1.71
C LEU A 24 -2.78 8.27 -1.43
N LEU A 25 -1.80 7.63 -0.78
CA LEU A 25 -0.51 8.21 -0.44
C LEU A 25 0.54 7.10 -0.34
N SER A 26 1.76 7.37 -0.78
CA SER A 26 2.92 6.51 -0.56
C SER A 26 4.09 7.34 -0.04
N SER A 27 4.83 6.81 0.93
CA SER A 27 6.04 7.46 1.47
C SER A 27 7.24 7.33 0.53
N GLY A 28 7.17 6.43 -0.45
CA GLY A 28 8.22 6.17 -1.43
C GLY A 28 7.66 5.68 -2.77
N PRO A 29 8.52 5.47 -3.78
CA PRO A 29 8.10 4.94 -5.08
C PRO A 29 7.51 3.54 -4.94
N LEU A 30 6.40 3.28 -5.61
CA LEU A 30 5.84 1.93 -5.74
C LEU A 30 6.44 1.23 -6.96
N ASN A 31 6.53 -0.10 -6.90
CA ASN A 31 6.95 -0.93 -8.01
C ASN A 31 5.72 -1.55 -8.68
N GLY A 32 5.01 -0.74 -9.48
CA GLY A 32 3.71 -1.13 -10.03
C GLY A 32 2.68 -1.35 -8.92
N GLU A 33 2.12 -2.55 -8.83
CA GLU A 33 1.15 -2.94 -7.79
C GLU A 33 1.82 -3.58 -6.56
N LYS A 34 3.08 -3.24 -6.29
CA LYS A 34 3.84 -3.79 -5.17
C LYS A 34 4.32 -2.71 -4.21
N LEU A 35 4.40 -3.10 -2.94
CA LEU A 35 4.91 -2.30 -1.83
C LEU A 35 6.35 -2.73 -1.50
N PRO A 36 7.36 -1.92 -1.83
CA PRO A 36 8.74 -2.22 -1.50
C PRO A 36 9.01 -2.23 0.01
N THR A 37 10.17 -2.76 0.39
CA THR A 37 10.71 -2.67 1.75
C THR A 37 10.83 -1.21 2.20
N ASP A 38 10.66 -0.98 3.50
CA ASP A 38 10.72 0.31 4.19
C ASP A 38 9.79 1.39 3.63
N THR A 39 8.67 0.98 3.03
CA THR A 39 7.67 1.87 2.44
C THR A 39 6.33 1.77 3.17
N ALA A 40 5.72 2.92 3.46
CA ALA A 40 4.37 3.03 3.98
C ALA A 40 3.40 3.48 2.87
N VAL A 41 2.22 2.87 2.82
CA VAL A 41 1.17 3.20 1.85
C VAL A 41 -0.20 3.27 2.50
N TRP A 42 -0.98 4.26 2.09
CA TRP A 42 -2.36 4.49 2.50
C TRP A 42 -3.25 4.11 1.33
N LEU A 43 -4.23 3.25 1.58
CA LEU A 43 -5.06 2.63 0.56
C LEU A 43 -6.55 2.84 0.86
N ARG A 44 -7.35 2.89 -0.20
CA ARG A 44 -8.76 2.56 -0.14
C ARG A 44 -8.96 1.16 -0.71
N LEU A 45 -9.43 0.24 0.12
CA LEU A 45 -9.76 -1.12 -0.27
C LEU A 45 -11.13 -1.17 -0.95
N LYS A 46 -11.32 -2.12 -1.88
CA LYS A 46 -12.64 -2.45 -2.41
C LYS A 46 -13.50 -3.17 -1.38
#